data_AF-A0A538FMI9-F1
#
_entry.id   AF-A0A538FMI9-F1
#
_cell.length_a   1.000
_cell.length_b   1.000
_cell.length_c   1.000
_cell.angle_alpha   90.00
_cell.angle_beta   90.00
_cell.angle_gamma   90.00
#
_symmetry.space_group_name_H-M   'P 1'
#
loop_
_entity.id
_entity.type
_entity.pdbx_description
1 polymer ?
#
loop_
_entity_poly.entity_id
_entity_poly.type
_entity_poly.pdbx_seq_one_letter_code
_entity_poly.pdbx_strand_id
1 'polypeptide(L)'
;MAVAEQVGAGVHVSTVTLAEVLRGHRRDARVHRLLAGVEQEPVTPEAGRAAGEVLGRTGRNDTIDAIVAVTAGGLGRRVRLLTGDPRDLGALTAGMTGVTVVPI
;
A
#
# COMPACT_ATOMS: atom_id res chain seq x y z
N MET A 1 -17.98 2.45 -8.63
CA MET A 1 -16.75 3.06 -9.14
C MET A 1 -15.88 3.39 -7.96
N ALA A 2 -14.61 2.95 -7.99
CA ALA A 2 -13.67 3.33 -6.95
C ALA A 2 -13.33 4.82 -7.13
N VAL A 3 -13.18 5.57 -6.03
CA VAL A 3 -12.86 7.01 -6.05
C VAL A 3 -11.69 7.32 -7.00
N ALA A 4 -10.71 6.41 -7.10
CA ALA A 4 -9.57 6.55 -7.99
C ALA A 4 -9.90 6.51 -9.50
N GLU A 5 -10.92 5.74 -9.93
CA GLU A 5 -11.38 5.76 -11.32
C GLU A 5 -11.98 7.13 -11.69
N GLN A 6 -12.60 7.82 -10.73
CA GLN A 6 -13.24 9.12 -10.97
C GLN A 6 -12.23 10.27 -11.13
N VAL A 7 -10.99 10.11 -10.65
CA VAL A 7 -9.92 11.11 -10.78
C VAL A 7 -8.86 10.78 -11.83
N GLY A 8 -9.03 9.68 -12.59
CA GLY A 8 -8.08 9.28 -13.63
C GLY A 8 -6.67 8.98 -13.12
N ALA A 9 -6.54 8.64 -11.83
CA ALA A 9 -5.25 8.33 -11.21
C ALA A 9 -4.99 6.82 -11.30
N GLY A 10 -3.79 6.43 -11.73
CA GLY A 10 -3.36 5.03 -11.70
C GLY A 10 -3.42 4.47 -10.28
N VAL A 11 -4.08 3.33 -10.11
CA VAL A 11 -4.20 2.65 -8.81
C VAL A 11 -3.12 1.59 -8.73
N HIS A 12 -2.36 1.62 -7.64
CA HIS A 12 -1.32 0.66 -7.35
C HIS A 12 -1.64 -0.04 -6.02
N VAL A 13 -1.35 -1.33 -5.93
CA VAL A 13 -1.43 -2.10 -4.68
C VAL A 13 -0.15 -2.90 -4.51
N SER A 14 0.37 -2.97 -3.28
CA SER A 14 1.41 -3.95 -2.95
C SER A 14 0.80 -5.34 -2.95
N THR A 15 1.47 -6.33 -3.55
CA THR A 15 0.95 -7.71 -3.61
C THR A 15 0.77 -8.34 -2.24
N VAL A 16 1.42 -7.82 -1.19
CA VAL A 16 1.18 -8.26 0.20
C VAL A 16 -0.26 -8.05 0.63
N THR A 17 -0.92 -6.99 0.14
CA THR A 17 -2.31 -6.66 0.53
C THR A 17 -3.30 -7.69 0.01
N LEU A 18 -2.94 -8.44 -1.05
CA LEU A 18 -3.73 -9.57 -1.54
C LEU A 18 -3.91 -10.65 -0.46
N ALA A 19 -2.88 -10.87 0.37
CA ALA A 19 -2.95 -11.82 1.49
C ALA A 19 -3.93 -11.34 2.58
N GLU A 20 -4.14 -10.03 2.71
CA GLU A 20 -5.10 -9.48 3.67
C GLU A 20 -6.54 -9.52 3.17
N VAL A 21 -6.77 -9.44 1.85
CA VAL A 21 -8.13 -9.31 1.31
C VAL A 21 -8.68 -10.59 0.71
N LEU A 22 -7.84 -11.49 0.20
CA LEU A 22 -8.27 -12.75 -0.40
C LEU A 22 -8.38 -13.86 0.65
N ARG A 23 -9.39 -14.71 0.50
CA ARG A 23 -9.71 -15.80 1.44
C ARG A 23 -9.98 -17.14 0.75
N GLY A 24 -9.92 -17.19 -0.58
CA GLY A 24 -10.14 -18.40 -1.38
C GLY A 24 -11.62 -18.76 -1.55
N HIS A 25 -12.53 -17.79 -1.47
CA HIS A 25 -13.97 -18.04 -1.53
C HIS A 25 -14.71 -17.12 -2.52
N ARG A 26 -15.98 -17.43 -2.82
CA ARG A 26 -16.76 -16.72 -3.87
C ARG A 26 -16.84 -15.21 -3.70
N ARG A 27 -16.67 -14.68 -2.48
CA ARG A 27 -16.68 -13.23 -2.22
C ARG A 27 -15.46 -12.53 -2.84
N ASP A 28 -14.38 -13.25 -3.10
CA ASP A 28 -13.13 -12.75 -3.71
C ASP A 28 -13.34 -12.35 -5.16
N ALA A 29 -14.39 -12.85 -5.83
CA ALA A 29 -14.72 -12.50 -7.21
C ALA A 29 -14.90 -10.98 -7.41
N ARG A 30 -15.36 -10.24 -6.38
CA ARG A 30 -15.43 -8.78 -6.44
C ARG A 30 -14.05 -8.14 -6.37
N VAL A 31 -13.16 -8.67 -5.53
CA VAL A 31 -11.78 -8.21 -5.38
C VAL A 31 -11.00 -8.46 -6.67
N HIS A 32 -11.08 -9.66 -7.25
CA HIS A 32 -10.43 -9.98 -8.53
C HIS A 32 -10.88 -9.07 -9.69
N ARG A 33 -12.17 -8.71 -9.75
CA ARG A 33 -12.64 -7.74 -10.76
C ARG A 33 -12.05 -6.35 -10.56
N LEU A 34 -11.90 -5.90 -9.33
CA LEU A 34 -11.26 -4.61 -9.03
C LEU A 34 -9.77 -4.64 -9.38
N LEU A 35 -9.07 -5.73 -9.05
CA LEU A 35 -7.63 -5.89 -9.32
C LEU A 35 -7.29 -5.92 -10.82
N ALA A 36 -8.24 -6.22 -11.71
CA ALA A 36 -8.00 -6.25 -13.15
C ALA A 36 -7.62 -4.89 -13.75
N GLY A 37 -7.95 -3.78 -13.08
CA GLY A 37 -7.59 -2.42 -13.49
C GLY A 37 -6.53 -1.76 -12.60
N VAL A 38 -5.84 -2.54 -11.78
CA VAL A 38 -4.91 -2.06 -10.75
C VAL A 38 -3.52 -2.63 -11.01
N GLU A 39 -2.51 -1.77 -10.97
CA GLU A 39 -1.11 -2.18 -11.04
C GLU A 39 -0.71 -2.85 -9.73
N GLN A 40 -0.14 -4.06 -9.82
CA GLN A 40 0.23 -4.87 -8.66
C GLN A 40 1.74 -4.86 -8.49
N GLU A 41 2.21 -4.17 -7.46
CA GLU A 41 3.63 -4.00 -7.15
C GLU A 41 4.13 -5.19 -6.31
N PRO A 42 5.08 -6.00 -6.81
CA PRO A 42 5.57 -7.16 -6.10
C PRO A 42 6.36 -6.77 -4.84
N VAL A 43 6.22 -7.56 -3.78
CA VAL A 43 7.16 -7.48 -2.65
C VAL A 43 8.49 -8.08 -3.05
N THR A 44 9.51 -7.25 -3.23
CA THR A 44 10.87 -7.67 -3.55
C THR A 44 11.73 -7.80 -2.28
N PRO A 45 12.90 -8.45 -2.35
CA PRO A 45 13.86 -8.45 -1.25
C PRO A 45 14.26 -7.06 -0.77
N GLU A 46 14.38 -6.10 -1.69
CA GLU A 46 14.71 -4.70 -1.39
C GLU A 46 13.57 -4.03 -0.61
N ALA A 47 12.32 -4.24 -1.03
CA ALA A 47 11.15 -3.77 -0.29
C ALA A 47 11.11 -4.37 1.12
N GLY A 48 11.42 -5.66 1.27
CA GLY A 48 11.49 -6.32 2.57
C GLY A 48 12.54 -5.69 3.50
N ARG A 49 13.75 -5.41 3.00
CA ARG A 49 14.80 -4.74 3.79
C ARG A 49 14.40 -3.32 4.18
N ALA A 50 13.91 -2.53 3.22
CA ALA A 50 13.48 -1.16 3.46
C ALA A 50 12.35 -1.10 4.49
N ALA A 51 11.38 -2.03 4.44
CA ALA A 51 10.32 -2.13 5.44
C ALA A 51 10.89 -2.42 6.84
N GLY A 52 11.82 -3.36 6.95
CA GLY A 52 12.52 -3.65 8.21
C GLY A 52 13.25 -2.43 8.80
N GLU A 53 13.92 -1.64 7.96
CA GLU A 53 14.58 -0.40 8.38
C GLU A 53 13.59 0.67 8.83
N VAL A 54 12.43 0.80 8.16
CA VAL A 54 11.35 1.69 8.59
C VAL A 54 10.80 1.25 9.95
N LEU A 55 10.52 -0.04 10.15
CA LEU A 55 10.05 -0.59 11.43
C LEU A 55 11.05 -0.32 12.56
N GLY A 56 12.34 -0.60 12.32
CA GLY A 56 13.40 -0.37 13.30
C GLY A 56 13.53 1.10 13.71
N ARG A 57 13.43 2.03 12.76
CA ARG A 57 13.49 3.48 13.06
C ARG A 57 12.25 4.01 13.77
N THR A 58 11.08 3.43 13.49
CA THR A 58 9.79 3.91 14.02
C THR A 58 9.36 3.19 15.30
N GLY A 59 10.01 2.08 15.66
CA GLY A 59 9.62 1.24 16.79
C GLY A 59 8.28 0.53 16.60
N ARG A 60 7.82 0.39 15.35
CA ARG A 60 6.55 -0.25 14.96
C ARG A 60 6.74 -1.74 14.69
N ASN A 61 5.65 -2.50 14.65
CA ASN A 61 5.63 -3.93 14.31
C ASN A 61 4.66 -4.29 13.17
N ASP A 62 4.08 -3.28 12.52
CA ASP A 62 3.11 -3.41 11.44
C ASP A 62 3.79 -3.74 10.10
N THR A 63 4.18 -5.01 9.93
CA THR A 63 5.03 -5.45 8.81
C THR A 63 4.39 -5.19 7.44
N ILE A 64 3.08 -5.44 7.32
CA ILE A 64 2.35 -5.24 6.07
C ILE A 64 2.28 -3.76 5.72
N ASP A 65 1.92 -2.91 6.68
CA ASP A 65 1.86 -1.46 6.48
C ASP A 65 3.22 -0.86 6.13
N ALA A 66 4.30 -1.37 6.74
CA ALA A 66 5.65 -0.95 6.39
C ALA A 66 6.01 -1.32 4.95
N ILE A 67 5.63 -2.53 4.48
CA ILE A 67 5.80 -2.94 3.08
C ILE A 67 5.00 -2.03 2.16
N VAL A 68 3.74 -1.74 2.49
CA VAL A 68 2.88 -0.84 1.70
C VAL A 68 3.48 0.57 1.63
N ALA A 69 3.99 1.11 2.74
CA ALA A 69 4.64 2.41 2.80
C ALA A 69 5.87 2.48 1.88
N VAL A 70 6.76 1.48 1.94
CA VAL A 70 7.96 1.47 1.08
C VAL A 70 7.63 1.19 -0.39
N THR A 71 6.59 0.39 -0.68
CA THR A 71 6.08 0.24 -2.04
C THR A 71 5.63 1.60 -2.58
N ALA A 72 4.85 2.37 -1.82
CA ALA A 72 4.41 3.70 -2.23
C ALA A 72 5.59 4.67 -2.45
N GLY A 73 6.57 4.68 -1.54
CA GLY A 73 7.78 5.49 -1.67
C GLY A 73 8.66 5.08 -2.86
N GLY A 74 8.63 3.81 -3.25
CA GLY A 74 9.42 3.25 -4.35
C GLY A 74 8.90 3.59 -5.75
N LEU A 75 7.68 4.12 -5.89
CA LEU A 75 7.07 4.43 -7.21
C LEU A 75 7.73 5.61 -7.94
N GLY A 76 8.65 6.34 -7.31
CA GLY A 76 9.41 7.42 -7.95
C GLY A 76 8.59 8.64 -8.36
N ARG A 77 7.38 8.80 -7.81
CA ARG A 77 6.45 9.90 -8.11
C ARG A 77 5.62 10.28 -6.89
N ARG A 78 4.79 11.32 -7.00
CA ARG A 78 3.84 11.67 -5.95
C ARG A 78 2.74 10.63 -5.84
N VAL A 79 2.52 10.11 -4.62
CA VAL A 79 1.56 9.05 -4.33
C VAL A 79 0.68 9.47 -3.16
N ARG A 80 -0.62 9.17 -3.27
CA ARG A 80 -1.58 9.29 -2.16
C ARG A 80 -1.86 7.89 -1.63
N LEU A 81 -1.47 7.63 -0.39
CA LEU A 81 -1.70 6.35 0.27
C LEU A 81 -3.04 6.41 1.02
N LEU A 82 -4.01 5.64 0.55
CA LEU A 82 -5.38 5.61 1.06
C LEU A 82 -5.48 4.59 2.21
N THR A 83 -5.99 5.00 3.38
CA THR A 83 -6.09 4.11 4.55
C THR A 83 -7.23 4.49 5.49
N GLY A 84 -7.81 3.48 6.16
CA GLY A 84 -8.78 3.70 7.23
C GLY A 84 -8.13 4.18 8.54
N ASP A 85 -6.83 3.91 8.74
CA ASP A 85 -6.05 4.45 9.86
C ASP A 85 -4.87 5.29 9.35
N PRO A 86 -5.02 6.62 9.23
CA PRO A 86 -3.95 7.49 8.75
C PRO A 86 -2.84 7.71 9.79
N ARG A 87 -3.08 7.42 11.08
CA ARG A 87 -2.07 7.65 12.13
C ARG A 87 -0.95 6.63 12.02
N ASP A 88 -1.31 5.38 11.75
CA ASP A 88 -0.33 4.30 11.68
C ASP A 88 0.57 4.44 10.46
N LEU A 89 -0.02 4.61 9.28
CA LEU A 89 0.75 4.85 8.06
C LEU A 89 1.46 6.20 8.06
N GLY A 90 0.93 7.20 8.76
CA GLY A 90 1.60 8.50 8.93
C GLY A 90 2.97 8.36 9.62
N ALA A 91 3.05 7.52 10.65
CA ALA A 91 4.32 7.28 11.35
C ALA A 91 5.35 6.55 10.47
N LEU A 92 4.89 5.58 9.66
CA LEU A 92 5.76 4.80 8.76
C LEU A 92 6.27 5.61 7.57
N THR A 93 5.50 6.60 7.11
CA THR A 93 5.81 7.43 5.93
C THR A 93 6.47 8.77 6.24
N ALA A 94 6.68 9.12 7.51
CA ALA A 94 7.13 10.45 7.95
C ALA A 94 8.43 10.96 7.28
N GLY A 95 9.30 10.08 6.80
CA GLY A 95 10.54 10.42 6.07
C GLY A 95 10.50 10.18 4.56
N MET A 96 9.35 9.84 3.98
CA MET A 96 9.22 9.45 2.57
C MET A 96 8.79 10.64 1.70
N THR A 97 9.71 11.13 0.88
CA THR A 97 9.43 12.22 -0.06
C THR A 97 8.39 11.77 -1.10
N GLY A 98 7.34 12.58 -1.28
CA GLY A 98 6.33 12.35 -2.32
C GLY A 98 5.20 11.40 -1.92
N VAL A 99 5.20 10.85 -0.70
CA VAL A 99 4.08 10.06 -0.16
C VAL A 99 3.21 10.95 0.72
N THR A 100 1.90 10.89 0.52
CA THR A 100 0.92 11.58 1.39
C THR A 100 -0.16 10.60 1.81
N VAL A 101 -0.37 10.46 3.12
CA VAL A 101 -1.42 9.59 3.67
C VAL A 101 -2.76 10.33 3.64
N VAL A 102 -3.82 9.65 3.18
CA VAL A 102 -5.17 10.21 3.03
C VAL A 102 -6.18 9.25 3.64
N PRO A 103 -7.08 9.72 4.52
CA PRO A 103 -8.13 8.88 5.08
C PRO A 103 -9.18 8.49 4.01
N ILE A 104 -9.76 7.30 4.14
CA ILE A 104 -10.93 6.84 3.37
C ILE A 104 -12.17 6.68 4.23
#